data_AF-A0A645HEX4-F1
#
_entry.id   AF-A0A645HEX4-F1
#
_cell.length_a   1.000
_cell.length_b   1.000
_cell.length_c   1.000
_cell.angle_alpha   90.00
_cell.angle_beta   90.00
_cell.angle_gamma   90.00
#
_symmetry.space_group_name_H-M   'P 1'
#
loop_
_entity.id
_entity.type
_entity.pdbx_description
1 polymer ?
#
loop_
_entity_poly.entity_id
_entity_poly.type
_entity_poly.pdbx_seq_one_letter_code
_entity_poly.pdbx_strand_id
1 'polypeptide(L)'
;MNLNLTEFLSERIDEIISQLKETNTAFALSDKRSSQLIDDIDPIMMNEKRDMTITPKDCMNISEFFEQELVQEGITQEKLYKQGYLDCVKLLRMLEVIR
;
A
#
# COMPACT_ATOMS: atom_id res chain seq x y z
N MET A 1 8.08 -25.61 15.48
CA MET A 1 8.46 -24.25 15.05
C MET A 1 7.16 -23.55 14.70
N ASN A 2 6.58 -22.79 15.64
CA ASN A 2 5.36 -22.02 15.38
C ASN A 2 5.81 -20.78 14.60
N LEU A 3 5.89 -20.90 13.28
CA LEU A 3 5.94 -19.71 12.42
C LEU A 3 4.64 -18.96 12.67
N ASN A 4 4.73 -17.77 13.23
CA ASN A 4 3.59 -16.87 13.33
C ASN A 4 3.24 -16.47 11.89
N LEU A 5 2.27 -17.18 11.31
CA LEU A 5 1.88 -17.02 9.91
C LEU A 5 1.56 -15.55 9.58
N THR A 6 0.98 -14.82 10.52
CA THR A 6 0.68 -13.38 10.38
C THR A 6 1.95 -12.53 10.24
N GLU A 7 2.99 -12.83 11.02
CA GLU A 7 4.27 -12.12 10.98
C GLU A 7 4.98 -12.37 9.64
N PHE A 8 5.04 -13.63 9.21
CA PHE A 8 5.58 -13.99 7.88
C PHE A 8 4.84 -13.29 6.73
N LEU A 9 3.50 -13.27 6.77
CA LEU A 9 2.71 -12.61 5.75
C LEU A 9 2.91 -11.09 5.77
N SER A 10 3.03 -10.48 6.95
CA SER A 10 3.32 -9.05 7.10
C SER A 10 4.68 -8.70 6.50
N GLU A 11 5.74 -9.42 6.89
CA GLU A 11 7.08 -9.22 6.34
C GLU A 11 7.09 -9.37 4.81
N ARG A 12 6.35 -10.37 4.29
CA ARG A 12 6.26 -10.60 2.84
C ARG A 12 5.55 -9.46 2.12
N ILE A 13 4.52 -8.89 2.71
CA ILE A 13 3.82 -7.72 2.18
C ILE A 13 4.76 -6.51 2.16
N ASP A 14 5.48 -6.27 3.25
CA ASP A 14 6.44 -5.16 3.37
C ASP A 14 7.59 -5.27 2.35
N GLU A 15 8.11 -6.48 2.12
CA GLU A 15 9.09 -6.76 1.07
C GLU A 15 8.55 -6.41 -0.32
N ILE A 16 7.31 -6.80 -0.61
CA ILE A 16 6.68 -6.55 -1.90
C ILE A 16 6.44 -5.06 -2.11
N ILE A 17 5.95 -4.36 -1.10
CA ILE A 17 5.75 -2.90 -1.15
C ILE A 17 7.09 -2.19 -1.36
N SER A 18 8.15 -2.60 -0.64
CA SER A 18 9.49 -2.03 -0.79
C SER A 18 10.02 -2.22 -2.22
N GLN A 19 9.85 -3.41 -2.80
CA GLN A 19 10.21 -3.67 -4.19
C GLN A 19 9.39 -2.85 -5.18
N LEU A 20 8.09 -2.63 -4.92
CA LEU A 20 7.24 -1.81 -5.77
C LEU A 20 7.70 -0.35 -5.78
N LYS A 21 8.12 0.20 -4.64
CA LYS A 21 8.70 1.55 -4.56
C LYS A 21 9.96 1.71 -5.42
N GLU A 22 10.78 0.66 -5.53
CA GLU A 22 12.02 0.70 -6.31
C GLU A 22 11.80 0.41 -7.80
N THR A 23 10.87 -0.48 -8.14
CA THR A 23 10.78 -1.08 -9.48
C THR A 23 9.55 -0.66 -10.29
N ASN A 24 8.50 -0.15 -9.63
CA ASN A 24 7.28 0.28 -10.28
C ASN A 24 7.15 1.80 -10.23
N THR A 25 7.43 2.47 -11.34
CA THR A 25 7.40 3.94 -11.45
C THR A 25 6.02 4.52 -11.12
N ALA A 26 4.92 3.86 -11.52
CA ALA A 26 3.58 4.33 -11.22
C ALA A 26 3.29 4.28 -9.72
N PHE A 27 3.69 3.19 -9.05
CA PHE A 27 3.59 3.06 -7.60
C PHE A 27 4.42 4.13 -6.88
N ALA A 28 5.68 4.31 -7.27
CA ALA A 28 6.59 5.27 -6.65
C ALA A 28 6.10 6.73 -6.82
N LEU A 29 5.56 7.08 -7.99
CA LEU A 29 4.98 8.40 -8.22
C LEU A 29 3.73 8.63 -7.37
N SER A 30 2.86 7.62 -7.28
CA SER A 30 1.65 7.66 -6.47
C SER A 30 1.97 7.79 -4.98
N ASP A 31 2.91 7.01 -4.45
CA ASP A 31 3.39 7.05 -3.05
C ASP A 31 4.02 8.41 -2.69
N LYS A 32 4.78 8.99 -3.63
CA LYS A 32 5.33 10.33 -3.45
C LYS A 32 4.23 11.39 -3.43
N ARG A 33 3.22 11.27 -4.30
CA ARG A 33 2.13 12.24 -4.40
C ARG A 33 1.20 12.16 -3.20
N SER A 34 0.85 10.96 -2.73
CA SER A 34 0.06 10.75 -1.53
C SER A 34 0.75 11.33 -0.29
N SER A 35 2.08 11.13 -0.16
CA SER A 35 2.88 11.71 0.93
C SER A 35 2.80 13.25 0.95
N GLN A 36 2.88 13.89 -0.22
CA GLN A 36 2.75 15.36 -0.32
C GLN A 36 1.35 15.85 0.02
N LEU A 37 0.32 15.08 -0.34
CA LEU A 37 -1.07 15.43 -0.05
C LEU A 37 -1.39 15.26 1.45
N ILE A 38 -0.76 14.30 2.13
CA ILE A 38 -0.84 14.15 3.58
C ILE A 38 -0.37 15.42 4.30
N ASP A 39 0.75 16.02 3.88
CA ASP A 39 1.23 17.28 4.48
C ASP A 39 0.20 18.41 4.39
N ASP A 40 -0.59 18.45 3.31
CA ASP A 40 -1.68 19.41 3.11
C ASP A 40 -2.96 19.05 3.89
N ILE A 41 -3.23 17.74 4.09
CA ILE A 41 -4.46 17.21 4.71
C ILE A 41 -4.34 17.09 6.23
N ASP A 42 -3.15 16.84 6.76
CA ASP A 42 -2.90 16.65 8.20
C ASP A 42 -3.43 17.80 9.07
N PRO A 43 -3.24 19.09 8.71
CA PRO A 43 -3.80 20.19 9.47
C PRO A 43 -5.34 20.16 9.53
N ILE A 44 -6.00 19.57 8.53
CA ILE A 44 -7.45 19.39 8.49
C ILE A 44 -7.87 18.24 9.43
N MET A 45 -7.16 17.12 9.37
CA MET A 45 -7.47 15.92 10.14
C MET A 45 -7.17 16.07 11.64
N MET A 46 -6.15 16.86 11.99
CA MET A 46 -5.67 17.01 13.37
C MET A 46 -6.29 18.20 14.12
N ASN A 47 -7.20 18.95 13.50
CA ASN A 47 -7.82 20.09 14.17
C ASN A 47 -8.96 19.66 15.10
N GLU A 48 -8.71 19.78 16.40
CA GLU A 48 -9.71 19.50 17.45
C GLU A 48 -10.71 20.65 17.64
N LYS A 49 -10.45 21.82 17.06
CA LYS A 49 -11.30 23.01 17.18
C LYS A 49 -12.31 23.09 16.04
N ARG A 50 -13.55 23.45 16.37
CA ARG A 50 -14.69 23.47 15.43
C ARG A 50 -14.73 24.70 14.51
N ASP A 51 -13.71 25.56 14.53
CA ASP A 51 -13.61 26.81 13.79
C ASP A 51 -12.76 26.71 12.52
N MET A 52 -12.72 25.52 11.91
CA MET A 52 -12.08 25.30 10.62
C MET A 52 -12.99 25.68 9.46
N THR A 53 -12.41 26.36 8.47
CA THR A 53 -13.02 26.55 7.15
C THR A 53 -12.39 25.56 6.18
N ILE A 54 -13.18 24.63 5.65
CA ILE A 54 -12.75 23.73 4.57
C ILE A 54 -12.92 24.48 3.25
N THR A 55 -11.84 24.61 2.51
CA THR A 55 -11.82 25.25 1.19
C THR A 55 -12.09 24.23 0.08
N PRO A 56 -12.50 24.67 -1.12
CA PRO A 56 -12.59 23.77 -2.28
C PRO A 56 -11.27 23.07 -2.62
N LYS A 57 -10.13 23.71 -2.33
CA LYS A 57 -8.80 23.14 -2.55
C LYS A 57 -8.54 21.96 -1.60
N ASP A 58 -8.98 22.08 -0.36
CA ASP A 58 -8.88 21.01 0.63
C ASP A 58 -9.66 19.77 0.19
N CYS A 59 -10.89 19.96 -0.29
CA CYS A 59 -11.70 18.87 -0.85
C CYS A 59 -11.01 18.20 -2.06
N MET A 60 -10.39 18.99 -2.94
CA MET A 60 -9.63 18.45 -4.08
C MET A 60 -8.41 17.65 -3.62
N ASN A 61 -7.66 18.15 -2.64
CA ASN A 61 -6.50 17.45 -2.09
C ASN A 61 -6.89 16.10 -1.46
N ILE A 62 -7.98 16.07 -0.69
CA ILE A 62 -8.52 14.83 -0.09
C ILE A 62 -8.96 13.85 -1.18
N SER A 63 -9.68 14.33 -2.20
CA SER A 63 -10.11 13.48 -3.33
C SER A 63 -8.90 12.88 -4.06
N GLU A 64 -7.91 13.71 -4.38
CA GLU A 64 -6.69 13.27 -5.06
C GLU A 64 -5.90 12.27 -4.21
N PHE A 65 -5.88 12.45 -2.88
CA PHE A 65 -5.22 11.52 -1.96
C PHE A 65 -5.83 10.12 -2.05
N PHE A 66 -7.17 10.01 -1.99
CA PHE A 66 -7.84 8.72 -2.14
C PHE A 66 -7.64 8.10 -3.53
N GLU A 67 -7.56 8.92 -4.58
CA GLU A 67 -7.20 8.43 -5.92
C GLU A 67 -5.79 7.81 -5.94
N GLN A 68 -4.80 8.43 -5.28
CA GLN A 68 -3.46 7.86 -5.16
C GLN A 68 -3.46 6.58 -4.32
N GLU A 69 -4.25 6.50 -3.25
CA GLU A 69 -4.38 5.27 -2.44
C GLU A 69 -4.96 4.12 -3.27
N LEU A 70 -6.00 4.38 -4.08
CA LEU A 70 -6.59 3.37 -4.96
C LEU A 70 -5.60 2.85 -6.03
N VAL A 71 -4.76 3.74 -6.57
CA VAL A 71 -3.70 3.35 -7.52
C VAL A 71 -2.68 2.44 -6.84
N GLN A 72 -2.20 2.83 -5.66
CA GLN A 72 -1.23 2.03 -4.89
C GLN A 72 -1.83 0.68 -4.50
N GLU A 73 -3.08 0.65 -4.02
CA GLU A 73 -3.79 -0.56 -3.65
C GLU A 73 -3.94 -1.51 -4.83
N GLY A 74 -4.39 -1.01 -5.99
CA GLY A 74 -4.56 -1.84 -7.20
C GLY A 74 -3.25 -2.51 -7.63
N ILE A 75 -2.15 -1.76 -7.65
CA ILE A 75 -0.82 -2.29 -8.00
C ILE A 75 -0.35 -3.32 -6.95
N THR A 76 -0.56 -3.03 -5.67
CA THR A 76 -0.15 -3.90 -4.56
C THR A 76 -0.92 -5.21 -4.59
N GLN A 77 -2.25 -5.15 -4.73
CA GLN A 77 -3.11 -6.33 -4.84
C GLN A 77 -2.72 -7.20 -6.04
N GLU A 78 -2.47 -6.62 -7.21
CA GLU A 78 -2.03 -7.37 -8.38
C GLU A 78 -0.71 -8.10 -8.12
N LYS A 79 0.27 -7.41 -7.52
CA LYS A 79 1.59 -7.97 -7.22
C LYS A 79 1.51 -9.06 -6.16
N LEU A 80 0.75 -8.84 -5.09
CA LEU A 80 0.51 -9.81 -4.02
C LEU A 80 -0.17 -11.06 -4.56
N TYR A 81 -1.20 -10.91 -5.40
CA TYR A 81 -1.89 -12.03 -6.02
C TYR A 81 -0.91 -12.88 -6.83
N LYS A 82 -0.15 -12.27 -7.74
CA LYS A 82 0.84 -12.97 -8.57
C LYS A 82 1.92 -13.67 -7.72
N GLN A 83 2.46 -12.97 -6.72
CA GLN A 83 3.50 -13.54 -5.87
C GLN A 83 2.97 -14.66 -4.97
N GLY A 84 1.75 -14.53 -4.47
CA GLY A 84 1.07 -15.54 -3.65
C GLY A 84 0.94 -16.88 -4.38
N TYR A 85 0.57 -16.89 -5.67
CA TYR A 85 0.56 -18.13 -6.45
C TYR A 85 1.94 -18.78 -6.54
N LEU A 86 2.98 -17.99 -6.80
CA LEU A 86 4.35 -18.50 -6.91
C LEU A 86 4.85 -19.06 -5.58
N ASP A 87 4.55 -18.35 -4.48
CA ASP A 87 4.92 -18.76 -3.13
C ASP A 87 4.17 -20.06 -2.75
N CYS A 88 2.88 -20.19 -3.08
CA CYS A 88 2.13 -21.44 -2.90
C CYS A 88 2.73 -22.61 -3.69
N VAL A 89 3.07 -22.42 -4.98
CA VAL A 89 3.71 -23.47 -5.79
C VAL A 89 5.06 -23.87 -5.19
N LYS A 90 5.86 -22.90 -4.74
CA LYS A 90 7.15 -23.16 -4.08
C LYS A 90 6.96 -23.98 -2.80
N LEU A 91 5.97 -23.63 -1.97
CA LEU A 91 5.64 -24.37 -0.75
C LEU A 91 5.19 -25.80 -1.06
N LEU A 92 4.30 -25.99 -2.04
CA LEU A 92 3.83 -27.33 -2.42
C LEU A 92 4.97 -28.23 -2.96
N ARG A 93 5.94 -27.66 -3.67
CA ARG A 93 7.16 -28.36 -4.08
C ARG A 93 8.05 -28.72 -2.89
N MET A 94 8.26 -27.78 -1.95
CA MET A 94 9.03 -28.03 -0.73
C MET A 94 8.41 -29.13 0.14
N LEU A 95 7.09 -29.28 0.09
CA LEU A 95 6.34 -30.33 0.77
C LEU A 95 6.21 -31.63 -0.05
N GLU A 96 6.85 -31.71 -1.23
CA GLU A 96 6.82 -32.86 -2.15
C GLU A 96 5.40 -33.28 -2.60
N VAL A 97 4.41 -32.39 -2.45
CA VAL A 97 3.02 -32.61 -2.91
C VAL A 97 2.96 -32.58 -4.43
N ILE A 98 3.77 -31.72 -5.04
CA ILE A 98 3.95 -31.59 -6.49
C ILE A 98 5.45 -31.64 -6.80
N ARG A 99 5.78 -32.09 -8.01
CA ARG A 99 7.17 -32.20 -8.49
C ARG A 99 7.74 -30.86 -8.97
#